data_AF-A0A6S7JWE7-F1
#
_entry.id   AF-A0A6S7JWE7-F1
#
_cell.length_a   1.000
_cell.length_b   1.000
_cell.length_c   1.000
_cell.angle_alpha   90.00
_cell.angle_beta   90.00
_cell.angle_gamma   90.00
#
_symmetry.space_group_name_H-M   'P 1'
#
loop_
_entity.id
_entity.type
_entity.pdbx_description
1 polymer ?
#
loop_
_entity_poly.entity_id
_entity_poly.type
_entity_poly.pdbx_seq_one_letter_code
_entity_poly.pdbx_strand_id
1 'polypeptide(L)'
;MELVNINSGVIELSDGLELDQVSGEIRKKVAKRVGKLVFDPILGQLREASDPPSPDLDSLIWFPSAREGFSGANFVASSAMDKITIKPKLWFKRDVIVKTMHISCKSDTYKKAHSYAGVIIYQYNGKSEWRTANNTHCKSGYIVIQDTESENVKRWRNDPVICGAVHGAVYKNAFGESKKKSVVGEGFAIQNGEIKFNSGVFNNPQGSAFHDDRRWMNKLSEHCIRKIVEEEWMTAGSSGVKQRNFDVKQLLCDFDIANNPTLQVDEDNYTRSCNIL
;
A
#
# COMPACT_ATOMS: atom_id res chain seq x y z
N MET A 1 -3.54 42.83 0.39
CA MET A 1 -2.25 42.98 -0.29
C MET A 1 -1.29 42.08 0.47
N GLU A 2 -1.15 40.82 0.04
CA GLU A 2 -0.33 39.84 0.76
C GLU A 2 1.13 40.02 0.36
N LEU A 3 1.93 40.54 1.30
CA LEU A 3 3.38 40.65 1.11
C LEU A 3 4.03 39.39 1.70
N VAL A 4 4.29 38.42 0.84
CA VAL A 4 5.32 37.40 1.11
C VAL A 4 6.66 38.06 0.77
N ASN A 5 7.43 38.42 1.79
CA ASN A 5 8.77 38.97 1.57
C ASN A 5 9.74 37.82 1.24
N ILE A 6 10.12 37.69 -0.04
CA ILE A 6 11.03 36.64 -0.53
C ILE A 6 12.43 37.21 -0.73
N ASN A 7 12.98 37.86 0.29
CA ASN A 7 14.38 38.26 0.29
C ASN A 7 15.04 37.73 1.57
N SER A 8 16.18 37.04 1.42
CA SER A 8 17.03 36.43 2.47
C SER A 8 16.79 34.96 2.89
N GLY A 9 15.92 34.20 2.23
CA GLY A 9 15.84 32.74 2.46
C GLY A 9 14.98 32.31 3.66
N VAL A 10 14.24 33.24 4.25
CA VAL A 10 13.22 32.96 5.27
C VAL A 10 11.84 33.23 4.65
N ILE A 11 10.92 32.27 4.77
CA ILE A 11 9.50 32.48 4.44
C ILE A 11 8.79 32.73 5.77
N GLU A 12 8.58 34.01 6.10
CA GLU A 12 7.68 34.38 7.19
C GLU A 12 6.28 34.53 6.61
N LEU A 13 5.36 33.67 7.07
CA LEU A 13 3.93 33.95 6.92
C LEU A 13 3.59 35.00 7.97
N SER A 14 2.90 36.07 7.58
CA SER A 14 2.39 37.03 8.56
C SER A 14 1.50 36.30 9.56
N ASP A 15 1.62 36.67 10.83
CA ASP A 15 0.88 36.06 11.94
C ASP A 15 -0.60 35.85 11.61
N GLY A 16 -1.06 34.60 11.69
CA GLY A 16 -2.46 34.21 11.52
C GLY A 16 -2.87 33.69 10.14
N LEU A 17 -1.96 33.60 9.16
CA LEU A 17 -2.25 32.97 7.86
C LEU A 17 -2.00 31.45 7.91
N GLU A 18 -3.07 30.67 7.79
CA GLU A 18 -2.98 29.22 7.62
C GLU A 18 -2.58 28.85 6.17
N LEU A 19 -1.87 27.73 5.99
CA LEU A 19 -1.30 27.34 4.69
C LEU A 19 -2.37 27.09 3.62
N ASP A 20 -3.60 26.80 4.05
CA ASP A 20 -4.79 26.58 3.24
C ASP A 20 -5.46 27.88 2.74
N GLN A 21 -5.07 29.04 3.28
CA GLN A 21 -5.50 30.37 2.85
C GLN A 21 -4.58 30.97 1.77
N VAL A 22 -3.38 30.40 1.59
CA VAL A 22 -2.40 30.84 0.61
C VAL A 22 -2.75 30.33 -0.81
N SER A 23 -2.69 31.22 -1.81
CA SER A 23 -3.05 30.89 -3.20
C SER A 23 -2.25 29.70 -3.78
N GLY A 24 -2.87 28.95 -4.69
CA GLY A 24 -2.29 27.73 -5.28
C GLY A 24 -0.97 27.98 -6.05
N GLU A 25 -0.76 29.18 -6.59
CA GLU A 25 0.50 29.61 -7.21
C GLU A 25 1.65 29.70 -6.20
N ILE A 26 1.38 30.25 -5.02
CA ILE A 26 2.38 30.38 -3.95
C ILE A 26 2.69 29.00 -3.36
N ARG A 27 1.69 28.13 -3.15
CA ARG A 27 1.93 26.73 -2.72
C ARG A 27 2.85 25.98 -3.68
N LYS A 28 2.64 26.13 -5.00
CA LYS A 28 3.52 25.54 -6.02
C LYS A 28 4.94 26.08 -5.96
N LYS A 29 5.12 27.40 -5.75
CA LYS A 29 6.44 28.03 -5.59
C LYS A 29 7.16 27.57 -4.33
N VAL A 30 6.44 27.47 -3.21
CA VAL A 30 6.96 26.95 -1.93
C VAL A 30 7.36 25.48 -2.07
N ALA A 31 6.49 24.61 -2.61
CA ALA A 31 6.79 23.20 -2.83
C ALA A 31 7.99 22.98 -3.76
N LYS A 32 8.09 23.76 -4.84
CA LYS A 32 9.23 23.74 -5.77
C LYS A 32 10.55 24.14 -5.10
N ARG A 33 10.51 25.01 -4.08
CA ARG A 33 11.70 25.51 -3.38
C ARG A 33 12.09 24.65 -2.17
N VAL A 34 11.11 24.13 -1.42
CA VAL A 34 11.33 23.13 -0.36
C VAL A 34 11.97 21.86 -0.92
N GLY A 35 11.56 21.43 -2.13
CA GLY A 35 12.21 20.30 -2.83
C GLY A 35 13.67 20.52 -3.23
N LYS A 36 14.22 21.73 -3.05
CA LYS A 36 15.63 22.08 -3.32
C LYS A 36 16.44 22.38 -2.06
N LEU A 37 15.83 22.39 -0.87
CA LEU A 37 16.52 22.69 0.37
C LEU A 37 16.94 21.40 1.08
N VAL A 38 18.21 21.31 1.46
CA VAL A 38 18.76 20.20 2.27
C VAL A 38 19.25 20.78 3.59
N PHE A 39 18.99 20.06 4.70
CA PHE A 39 19.46 20.44 6.02
C PHE A 39 20.93 20.08 6.18
N ASP A 40 21.77 21.08 6.47
CA ASP A 40 23.19 20.90 6.78
C ASP A 40 23.35 20.72 8.30
N PRO A 41 23.65 19.50 8.79
CA PRO A 41 23.74 19.23 10.22
C PRO A 41 25.00 19.84 10.87
N ILE A 42 26.00 20.24 10.08
CA ILE A 42 27.21 20.90 10.59
C ILE A 42 26.91 22.36 10.90
N LEU A 43 26.05 22.99 10.10
CA LEU A 43 25.73 24.41 10.22
C LEU A 43 24.39 24.69 10.87
N GLY A 44 23.54 23.68 11.06
CA GLY A 44 22.22 23.81 11.67
C GLY A 44 21.25 24.67 10.86
N GLN A 45 21.40 24.69 9.52
CA GLN A 45 20.60 25.55 8.63
C GLN A 45 20.22 24.82 7.33
N LEU A 46 19.17 25.31 6.66
CA LEU A 46 18.76 24.83 5.33
C LEU A 46 19.60 25.53 4.24
N ARG A 47 20.06 24.76 3.24
CA ARG A 47 20.82 25.27 2.09
C ARG A 47 20.22 24.79 0.77
N GLU A 48 20.34 25.59 -0.29
CA GLU A 48 19.96 25.18 -1.65
C GLU A 48 20.93 24.12 -2.18
N ALA A 49 20.39 23.00 -2.68
CA ALA A 49 21.18 21.92 -3.26
C ALA A 49 21.86 22.39 -4.55
N SER A 50 23.19 22.54 -4.53
CA SER A 50 24.01 22.63 -5.74
C SER A 50 24.12 21.25 -6.38
N ASP A 51 23.68 21.14 -7.64
CA ASP A 51 23.67 19.98 -8.57
C ASP A 51 23.49 18.56 -7.97
N PRO A 52 22.48 17.79 -8.41
CA PRO A 52 22.04 16.59 -7.70
C PRO A 52 23.08 15.46 -7.77
N PRO A 53 23.57 14.93 -6.64
CA PRO A 53 24.00 13.55 -6.62
C PRO A 53 22.77 12.66 -6.85
N SER A 54 22.99 11.54 -7.55
CA SER A 54 22.04 10.44 -7.79
C SER A 54 21.08 10.21 -6.60
N PRO A 55 19.76 10.09 -6.81
CA PRO A 55 18.80 10.08 -5.72
C PRO A 55 18.82 8.75 -4.97
N ASP A 56 19.58 8.70 -3.88
CA ASP A 56 19.35 7.75 -2.79
C ASP A 56 18.28 8.37 -1.87
N LEU A 57 17.02 8.01 -2.11
CA LEU A 57 15.79 8.63 -1.57
C LEU A 57 15.53 8.33 -0.07
N ASP A 58 16.50 7.79 0.66
CA ASP A 58 16.33 7.29 2.02
C ASP A 58 16.69 8.31 3.13
N SER A 59 17.05 9.56 2.80
CA SER A 59 17.55 10.56 3.78
C SER A 59 16.67 11.79 4.06
N LEU A 60 15.42 11.84 3.59
CA LEU A 60 14.54 12.98 3.88
C LEU A 60 14.03 12.96 5.34
N ILE A 61 14.52 13.93 6.13
CA ILE A 61 14.21 14.17 7.54
C ILE A 61 12.73 14.55 7.71
N TRP A 62 12.12 13.99 8.75
CA TRP A 62 10.72 14.14 9.17
C TRP A 62 10.47 15.48 9.88
N PHE A 63 9.50 16.26 9.40
CA PHE A 63 8.94 17.40 10.12
C PHE A 63 7.61 17.00 10.78
N PRO A 64 7.40 17.24 12.09
CA PRO A 64 6.11 17.08 12.71
C PRO A 64 5.31 18.37 12.52
N SER A 65 4.29 18.36 11.65
CA SER A 65 3.24 19.38 11.68
C SER A 65 1.86 18.75 11.79
N ALA A 66 1.10 19.29 12.75
CA ALA A 66 -0.33 19.27 12.96
C ALA A 66 -1.03 17.89 13.01
N ARG A 67 -1.39 17.52 14.24
CA ARG A 67 -2.53 16.65 14.53
C ARG A 67 -3.81 17.38 14.07
N GLU A 68 -4.53 16.79 13.13
CA GLU A 68 -6.00 16.74 13.11
C GLU A 68 -6.48 15.77 12.01
N GLY A 69 -7.28 14.77 12.41
CA GLY A 69 -8.14 13.97 11.53
C GLY A 69 -7.49 13.07 10.46
N PHE A 70 -7.48 11.74 10.69
CA PHE A 70 -7.26 10.69 9.69
C PHE A 70 -5.89 10.65 9.01
N SER A 71 -4.89 10.08 9.68
CA SER A 71 -3.62 9.73 9.03
C SER A 71 -3.59 8.24 8.68
N GLY A 72 -4.41 7.82 7.72
CA GLY A 72 -4.36 6.47 7.15
C GLY A 72 -4.35 6.50 5.63
N ALA A 73 -3.69 5.55 4.99
CA ALA A 73 -3.92 5.38 3.56
C ALA A 73 -5.35 4.90 3.33
N ASN A 74 -6.01 5.46 2.31
CA ASN A 74 -7.41 5.19 2.04
C ASN A 74 -7.51 4.24 0.84
N PHE A 75 -8.21 3.13 1.06
CA PHE A 75 -8.61 2.25 -0.04
C PHE A 75 -10.01 2.68 -0.46
N VAL A 76 -10.13 3.01 -1.74
CA VAL A 76 -11.34 3.57 -2.34
C VAL A 76 -11.73 2.66 -3.48
N ALA A 77 -12.98 2.19 -3.49
CA ALA A 77 -13.55 1.53 -4.66
C ALA A 77 -14.00 2.61 -5.65
N SER A 78 -13.79 2.37 -6.94
CA SER A 78 -14.39 3.24 -7.96
C SER A 78 -15.93 3.15 -7.91
N SER A 79 -16.62 4.19 -8.40
CA SER A 79 -18.08 4.14 -8.54
C SER A 79 -18.58 2.96 -9.39
N ALA A 80 -17.78 2.53 -10.36
CA ALA A 80 -18.06 1.35 -11.20
C ALA A 80 -17.65 0.01 -10.56
N MET A 81 -17.06 0.04 -9.36
CA MET A 81 -16.52 -1.12 -8.64
C MET A 81 -15.47 -1.92 -9.41
N ASP A 82 -14.89 -1.35 -10.46
CA ASP A 82 -13.96 -2.01 -11.38
C ASP A 82 -12.49 -1.93 -10.97
N LYS A 83 -12.19 -1.18 -9.90
CA LYS A 83 -10.84 -1.03 -9.36
C LYS A 83 -10.86 -0.62 -7.89
N ILE A 84 -9.79 -0.99 -7.19
CA ILE A 84 -9.42 -0.44 -5.88
C ILE A 84 -8.30 0.57 -6.09
N THR A 85 -8.46 1.77 -5.57
CA THR A 85 -7.44 2.82 -5.52
C THR A 85 -6.91 2.95 -4.10
N ILE A 86 -5.61 2.77 -3.91
CA ILE A 86 -4.92 2.99 -2.62
C ILE A 86 -4.31 4.39 -2.66
N LYS A 87 -4.91 5.32 -1.92
CA LYS A 87 -4.47 6.71 -1.78
C LYS A 87 -3.49 6.83 -0.61
N PRO A 88 -2.21 7.18 -0.84
CA PRO A 88 -1.23 7.33 0.24
C PRO A 88 -1.53 8.54 1.12
N LYS A 89 -1.05 8.52 2.37
CA LYS A 89 -1.09 9.68 3.30
C LYS A 89 -0.29 10.87 2.76
N LEU A 90 0.75 10.61 1.97
CA LEU A 90 1.69 11.62 1.50
C LEU A 90 1.36 12.05 0.07
N TRP A 91 1.04 13.33 -0.12
CA TRP A 91 0.60 13.91 -1.39
C TRP A 91 1.56 13.74 -2.58
N PHE A 92 2.86 13.53 -2.33
CA PHE A 92 3.86 13.32 -3.38
C PHE A 92 4.03 11.85 -3.77
N LYS A 93 3.42 10.92 -3.02
CA LYS A 93 3.33 9.51 -3.41
C LYS A 93 2.14 9.35 -4.36
N ARG A 94 2.28 8.44 -5.32
CA ARG A 94 1.24 8.16 -6.31
C ARG A 94 0.25 7.13 -5.78
N ASP A 95 -0.99 7.28 -6.20
CA ASP A 95 -2.03 6.28 -6.02
C ASP A 95 -1.63 4.95 -6.64
N VAL A 96 -2.07 3.86 -6.01
CA VAL A 96 -1.92 2.50 -6.55
C VAL A 96 -3.28 2.02 -7.03
N ILE A 97 -3.35 1.62 -8.30
CA ILE A 97 -4.59 1.14 -8.92
C ILE A 97 -4.52 -0.38 -9.07
N VAL A 98 -5.50 -1.07 -8.52
CA VAL A 98 -5.66 -2.53 -8.61
C VAL A 98 -6.93 -2.83 -9.40
N LYS A 99 -6.78 -3.42 -10.59
CA LYS A 99 -7.90 -3.87 -11.45
C LYS A 99 -8.07 -5.39 -11.47
N THR A 100 -7.00 -6.10 -11.14
CA THR A 100 -6.95 -7.56 -11.19
C THR A 100 -6.17 -8.05 -9.98
N MET A 101 -6.65 -9.14 -9.38
CA MET A 101 -5.92 -9.87 -8.35
C MET A 101 -5.39 -11.18 -8.93
N HIS A 102 -4.11 -11.48 -8.69
CA HIS A 102 -3.43 -12.61 -9.29
C HIS A 102 -2.91 -13.61 -8.25
N ILE A 103 -3.38 -14.86 -8.25
CA ILE A 103 -2.78 -15.93 -7.42
C ILE A 103 -1.52 -16.48 -8.10
N SER A 104 -0.38 -16.27 -7.45
CA SER A 104 0.93 -16.77 -7.87
C SER A 104 0.96 -18.28 -8.07
N CYS A 105 1.69 -18.72 -9.09
CA CYS A 105 2.08 -20.13 -9.27
C CYS A 105 2.95 -20.69 -8.13
N LYS A 106 3.50 -19.81 -7.28
CA LYS A 106 4.27 -20.17 -6.08
C LYS A 106 3.39 -20.38 -4.85
N SER A 107 2.08 -20.23 -4.98
CA SER A 107 1.15 -20.58 -3.90
C SER A 107 1.03 -22.08 -3.79
N ASP A 108 1.03 -22.59 -2.56
CA ASP A 108 0.79 -24.00 -2.29
C ASP A 108 -0.67 -24.36 -2.56
N THR A 109 -0.93 -25.65 -2.74
CA THR A 109 -2.30 -26.17 -2.83
C THR A 109 -2.93 -26.28 -1.45
N TYR A 110 -4.25 -26.08 -1.39
CA TYR A 110 -4.98 -26.20 -0.14
C TYR A 110 -5.09 -27.66 0.29
N LYS A 111 -4.80 -27.89 1.58
CA LYS A 111 -4.93 -29.15 2.30
C LYS A 111 -5.64 -28.86 3.60
N LYS A 112 -6.69 -29.62 3.87
CA LYS A 112 -7.43 -29.52 5.14
C LYS A 112 -6.48 -29.78 6.31
N ALA A 113 -6.70 -29.09 7.43
CA ALA A 113 -5.88 -29.14 8.66
C ALA A 113 -4.47 -28.51 8.58
N HIS A 114 -4.05 -28.00 7.42
CA HIS A 114 -2.82 -27.22 7.32
C HIS A 114 -3.05 -25.74 7.68
N SER A 115 -1.98 -25.05 8.06
CA SER A 115 -1.98 -23.61 8.35
C SER A 115 -1.22 -22.86 7.26
N TYR A 116 -1.85 -21.84 6.70
CA TYR A 116 -1.27 -21.04 5.62
C TYR A 116 -1.12 -19.58 6.02
N ALA A 117 -0.18 -18.92 5.37
CA ALA A 117 -0.07 -17.47 5.41
C ALA A 117 -0.09 -16.94 3.98
N GLY A 118 -0.85 -15.87 3.80
CA GLY A 118 -1.01 -15.19 2.54
C GLY A 118 -0.51 -13.76 2.60
N VAL A 119 0.01 -13.28 1.48
CA VAL A 119 0.34 -11.87 1.27
C VAL A 119 -0.22 -11.42 -0.07
N ILE A 120 -0.75 -10.21 -0.13
CA ILE A 120 -1.11 -9.51 -1.36
C ILE A 120 -0.22 -8.28 -1.50
N ILE A 121 0.40 -8.10 -2.66
CA ILE A 121 1.34 -7.00 -2.93
C ILE A 121 0.75 -6.06 -3.97
N TYR A 122 0.75 -4.78 -3.66
CA TYR A 122 0.23 -3.71 -4.51
C TYR A 122 1.34 -2.94 -5.21
N GLN A 123 2.47 -2.74 -4.55
CA GLN A 123 3.54 -1.88 -5.08
C GLN A 123 4.91 -2.31 -4.55
N TYR A 124 5.93 -2.10 -5.37
CA TYR A 124 7.33 -2.17 -4.96
C TYR A 124 8.12 -1.00 -5.55
N ASN A 125 8.84 -0.25 -4.71
CA ASN A 125 9.63 0.92 -5.13
C ASN A 125 8.81 1.91 -5.99
N GLY A 126 7.57 2.18 -5.60
CA GLY A 126 6.70 3.10 -6.35
C GLY A 126 6.10 2.53 -7.65
N LYS A 127 6.42 1.29 -8.03
CA LYS A 127 5.97 0.65 -9.27
C LYS A 127 4.80 -0.29 -9.02
N SER A 128 3.80 -0.24 -9.90
CA SER A 128 2.67 -1.18 -9.98
C SER A 128 3.00 -2.45 -10.76
N GLU A 129 4.15 -2.50 -11.42
CA GLU A 129 4.66 -3.67 -12.15
C GLU A 129 6.17 -3.76 -11.94
N TRP A 130 6.65 -4.93 -11.52
CA TRP A 130 8.05 -5.11 -11.15
C TRP A 130 8.51 -6.56 -11.29
N ARG A 131 9.82 -6.77 -11.17
CA ARG A 131 10.44 -8.09 -11.03
C ARG A 131 11.20 -8.16 -9.71
N THR A 132 11.08 -9.27 -9.01
CA THR A 132 11.78 -9.52 -7.74
C THR A 132 13.16 -10.13 -7.96
N ALA A 133 13.95 -10.29 -6.89
CA ALA A 133 15.30 -10.86 -6.96
C ALA A 133 15.38 -12.24 -7.63
N ASN A 134 14.36 -13.09 -7.47
CA ASN A 134 14.27 -14.38 -8.16
C ASN A 134 13.51 -14.31 -9.50
N ASN A 135 13.49 -13.14 -10.13
CA ASN A 135 12.87 -12.88 -11.44
C ASN A 135 11.35 -13.13 -11.52
N THR A 136 10.64 -13.11 -10.39
CA THR A 136 9.17 -13.21 -10.39
C THR A 136 8.58 -11.92 -10.93
N HIS A 137 7.81 -12.02 -12.01
CA HIS A 137 7.06 -10.88 -12.54
C HIS A 137 5.79 -10.66 -11.70
N CYS A 138 5.67 -9.46 -11.16
CA CYS A 138 4.58 -9.07 -10.28
C CYS A 138 3.88 -7.83 -10.81
N LYS A 139 2.58 -7.73 -10.52
CA LYS A 139 1.73 -6.56 -10.77
C LYS A 139 0.94 -6.23 -9.50
N SER A 140 0.39 -5.03 -9.40
CA SER A 140 -0.51 -4.67 -8.30
C SER A 140 -1.65 -5.69 -8.16
N GLY A 141 -1.85 -6.21 -6.95
CA GLY A 141 -2.81 -7.28 -6.67
C GLY A 141 -2.20 -8.69 -6.71
N TYR A 142 -0.87 -8.84 -6.60
CA TYR A 142 -0.20 -10.14 -6.64
C TYR A 142 -0.29 -10.86 -5.30
N ILE A 143 -0.93 -12.03 -5.30
CA ILE A 143 -1.23 -12.85 -4.11
C ILE A 143 -0.30 -14.07 -4.09
N VAL A 144 0.24 -14.37 -2.92
CA VAL A 144 0.92 -15.64 -2.63
C VAL A 144 0.34 -16.24 -1.37
N ILE A 145 0.02 -17.54 -1.39
CA ILE A 145 -0.49 -18.29 -0.23
C ILE A 145 0.41 -19.52 -0.04
N GLN A 146 1.09 -19.65 1.10
CA GLN A 146 2.00 -20.77 1.35
C GLN A 146 1.72 -21.47 2.66
N ASP A 147 1.91 -22.79 2.66
CA ASP A 147 1.85 -23.64 3.83
C ASP A 147 2.98 -23.23 4.77
N THR A 148 2.57 -22.71 5.92
CA THR A 148 3.50 -22.22 6.93
C THR A 148 4.37 -23.34 7.46
N GLU A 149 3.87 -24.58 7.48
CA GLU A 149 4.57 -25.74 8.01
C GLU A 149 5.47 -26.44 6.99
N SER A 150 5.50 -25.97 5.74
CA SER A 150 6.44 -26.45 4.73
C SER A 150 7.88 -26.09 5.07
N GLU A 151 8.82 -26.99 4.77
CA GLU A 151 10.27 -26.74 4.98
C GLU A 151 10.78 -25.50 4.22
N ASN A 152 10.19 -25.23 3.05
CA ASN A 152 10.53 -24.06 2.24
C ASN A 152 10.24 -22.74 2.95
N VAL A 153 9.18 -22.67 3.77
CA VAL A 153 8.83 -21.49 4.57
C VAL A 153 9.52 -21.53 5.93
N LYS A 154 9.53 -22.68 6.62
CA LYS A 154 10.10 -22.86 7.96
C LYS A 154 11.55 -22.40 8.06
N ARG A 155 12.38 -22.73 7.07
CA ARG A 155 13.81 -22.36 7.05
C ARG A 155 14.07 -20.86 7.16
N TRP A 156 13.09 -20.02 6.80
CA TRP A 156 13.20 -18.56 6.85
C TRP A 156 12.68 -17.96 8.15
N ARG A 157 11.93 -18.69 8.99
CA ARG A 157 11.27 -18.13 10.19
C ARG A 157 12.26 -17.55 11.21
N ASN A 158 13.47 -18.11 11.26
CA ASN A 158 14.53 -17.73 12.18
C ASN A 158 15.62 -16.86 11.52
N ASP A 159 15.42 -16.43 10.27
CA ASP A 159 16.36 -15.55 9.59
C ASP A 159 16.28 -14.15 10.23
N PRO A 160 17.38 -13.64 10.84
CA PRO A 160 17.36 -12.35 11.54
C PRO A 160 17.17 -11.16 10.60
N VAL A 161 17.33 -11.34 9.28
CA VAL A 161 17.18 -10.28 8.27
C VAL A 161 15.71 -10.11 7.83
N ILE A 162 14.84 -11.06 8.16
CA ILE A 162 13.45 -11.05 7.71
C ILE A 162 12.56 -10.31 8.71
N CYS A 163 11.79 -9.34 8.22
CA CYS A 163 10.74 -8.70 9.01
C CYS A 163 9.53 -9.65 9.14
N GLY A 164 9.32 -10.20 10.34
CA GLY A 164 8.16 -11.01 10.72
C GLY A 164 8.30 -12.50 10.42
N ALA A 165 8.12 -13.30 11.46
CA ALA A 165 8.39 -14.74 11.42
C ALA A 165 7.62 -15.50 10.34
N VAL A 166 6.34 -15.16 10.11
CA VAL A 166 5.48 -15.92 9.19
C VAL A 166 5.32 -15.23 7.83
N HIS A 167 4.73 -14.03 7.78
CA HIS A 167 4.52 -13.34 6.49
C HIS A 167 5.83 -12.92 5.82
N GLY A 168 6.86 -12.56 6.60
CA GLY A 168 8.18 -12.27 6.06
C GLY A 168 8.83 -13.51 5.44
N ALA A 169 8.67 -14.68 6.07
CA ALA A 169 9.15 -15.96 5.55
C ALA A 169 8.44 -16.35 4.25
N VAL A 170 7.11 -16.19 4.17
CA VAL A 170 6.35 -16.39 2.93
C VAL A 170 6.83 -15.45 1.82
N TYR A 171 6.99 -14.15 2.12
CA TYR A 171 7.50 -13.18 1.16
C TYR A 171 8.91 -13.57 0.65
N LYS A 172 9.82 -13.89 1.57
CA LYS A 172 11.19 -14.32 1.23
C LYS A 172 11.21 -15.55 0.36
N ASN A 173 10.44 -16.57 0.72
CA ASN A 173 10.34 -17.80 -0.05
C ASN A 173 9.80 -17.56 -1.46
N ALA A 174 8.75 -16.75 -1.58
CA ALA A 174 8.12 -16.44 -2.85
C ALA A 174 9.02 -15.60 -3.77
N PHE A 175 9.70 -14.59 -3.23
CA PHE A 175 10.34 -13.53 -4.02
C PHE A 175 11.87 -13.54 -4.00
N GLY A 176 12.49 -14.38 -3.16
CA GLY A 176 13.95 -14.53 -3.03
C GLY A 176 14.62 -13.39 -2.25
N GLU A 177 13.87 -12.38 -1.84
CA GLU A 177 14.37 -11.19 -1.13
C GLU A 177 13.56 -10.93 0.14
N SER A 178 14.17 -10.28 1.12
CA SER A 178 13.47 -9.86 2.33
C SER A 178 12.57 -8.66 2.03
N LYS A 179 11.43 -8.55 2.71
CA LYS A 179 10.50 -7.43 2.53
C LYS A 179 11.21 -6.11 2.87
N LYS A 180 11.22 -5.18 1.93
CA LYS A 180 11.72 -3.80 2.12
C LYS A 180 10.60 -2.86 2.55
N LYS A 181 10.95 -1.70 3.13
CA LYS A 181 9.98 -0.64 3.49
C LYS A 181 9.16 -0.12 2.30
N SER A 182 9.73 -0.22 1.10
CA SER A 182 9.09 0.19 -0.15
C SER A 182 8.07 -0.79 -0.72
N VAL A 183 7.88 -1.95 -0.08
CA VAL A 183 6.83 -2.91 -0.43
C VAL A 183 5.52 -2.46 0.22
N VAL A 184 4.50 -2.23 -0.59
CA VAL A 184 3.12 -1.96 -0.16
C VAL A 184 2.30 -3.22 -0.39
N GLY A 185 1.67 -3.72 0.66
CA GLY A 185 0.90 -4.96 0.59
C GLY A 185 0.26 -5.28 1.92
N GLU A 186 -0.65 -6.24 1.93
CA GLU A 186 -1.38 -6.70 3.12
C GLU A 186 -1.17 -8.20 3.34
N GLY A 187 -1.37 -8.66 4.57
CA GLY A 187 -1.17 -10.04 4.98
C GLY A 187 -2.40 -10.63 5.64
N PHE A 188 -2.59 -11.93 5.43
CA PHE A 188 -3.65 -12.73 6.03
C PHE A 188 -3.13 -14.12 6.40
N ALA A 189 -3.86 -14.85 7.23
CA ALA A 189 -3.56 -16.22 7.61
C ALA A 189 -4.79 -17.09 7.42
N ILE A 190 -4.57 -18.39 7.23
CA ILE A 190 -5.63 -19.40 7.17
C ILE A 190 -5.27 -20.45 8.20
N GLN A 191 -6.10 -20.62 9.22
CA GLN A 191 -5.86 -21.56 10.31
C GLN A 191 -7.14 -22.35 10.55
N ASN A 192 -7.05 -23.68 10.53
CA ASN A 192 -8.21 -24.56 10.68
C ASN A 192 -9.36 -24.24 9.69
N GLY A 193 -9.02 -23.77 8.48
CA GLY A 193 -9.99 -23.36 7.47
C GLY A 193 -10.54 -21.94 7.63
N GLU A 194 -10.24 -21.24 8.72
CA GLU A 194 -10.69 -19.87 8.95
C GLU A 194 -9.65 -18.84 8.47
N ILE A 195 -10.11 -17.81 7.78
CA ILE A 195 -9.26 -16.71 7.32
C ILE A 195 -9.17 -15.63 8.41
N LYS A 196 -7.96 -15.21 8.73
CA LYS A 196 -7.65 -14.13 9.68
C LYS A 196 -6.89 -13.01 8.97
N PHE A 197 -7.38 -11.79 9.09
CA PHE A 197 -6.91 -10.63 8.34
C PHE A 197 -5.97 -9.70 9.13
N ASN A 198 -5.20 -10.26 10.07
CA ASN A 198 -4.28 -9.51 10.90
C ASN A 198 -2.81 -9.75 10.50
N SER A 199 -2.03 -8.68 10.35
CA SER A 199 -0.59 -8.76 10.09
C SER A 199 0.16 -7.58 10.70
N GLY A 200 1.15 -7.87 11.56
CA GLY A 200 2.01 -6.83 12.12
C GLY A 200 3.03 -6.27 11.12
N VAL A 201 3.37 -7.03 10.06
CA VAL A 201 4.41 -6.63 9.10
C VAL A 201 3.83 -6.02 7.85
N PHE A 202 2.69 -6.52 7.36
CA PHE A 202 2.08 -6.03 6.14
C PHE A 202 0.95 -5.05 6.39
N ASN A 203 0.09 -5.24 7.41
CA ASN A 203 -1.05 -4.34 7.59
C ASN A 203 -0.69 -3.10 8.42
N ASN A 204 0.27 -3.22 9.35
CA ASN A 204 0.81 -2.10 10.12
C ASN A 204 2.35 -1.98 10.05
N PRO A 205 2.95 -1.77 8.87
CA PRO A 205 4.37 -1.49 8.77
C PRO A 205 4.66 -0.08 9.30
N GLN A 206 5.51 -0.01 10.33
CA GLN A 206 5.97 1.26 10.89
C GLN A 206 6.51 2.20 9.80
N GLY A 207 6.01 3.44 9.80
CA GLY A 207 6.48 4.51 8.91
C GLY A 207 6.02 4.40 7.46
N SER A 208 5.04 3.54 7.14
CA SER A 208 4.50 3.47 5.79
C SER A 208 3.42 4.52 5.52
N ALA A 209 3.52 5.18 4.37
CA ALA A 209 2.49 6.12 3.89
C ALA A 209 1.24 5.42 3.33
N PHE A 210 1.25 4.09 3.22
CA PHE A 210 0.22 3.31 2.53
C PHE A 210 -0.65 2.45 3.46
N HIS A 211 -0.59 2.69 4.77
CA HIS A 211 -1.37 1.94 5.77
C HIS A 211 -2.09 2.90 6.71
N ASP A 212 -3.14 2.44 7.38
CA ASP A 212 -3.93 3.22 8.34
C ASP A 212 -3.52 3.00 9.80
N ASP A 213 -2.30 2.50 10.00
CA ASP A 213 -1.70 2.13 11.29
C ASP A 213 -2.49 1.03 12.03
N ARG A 214 -3.47 0.40 11.37
CA ARG A 214 -4.21 -0.75 11.91
C ARG A 214 -3.53 -2.05 11.50
N ARG A 215 -3.63 -3.06 12.36
CA ARG A 215 -3.14 -4.41 12.05
C ARG A 215 -4.09 -5.21 11.16
N TRP A 216 -5.28 -4.68 10.89
CA TRP A 216 -6.32 -5.32 10.09
C TRP A 216 -6.13 -4.99 8.62
N MET A 217 -6.42 -5.96 7.75
CA MET A 217 -6.52 -5.72 6.33
C MET A 217 -7.66 -4.73 6.05
N ASN A 218 -7.54 -3.94 5.01
CA ASN A 218 -8.61 -3.09 4.52
C ASN A 218 -9.82 -3.93 4.09
N LYS A 219 -11.03 -3.45 4.36
CA LYS A 219 -12.28 -4.17 4.08
C LYS A 219 -12.48 -4.54 2.61
N LEU A 220 -12.07 -3.69 1.67
CA LEU A 220 -12.16 -4.00 0.23
C LEU A 220 -11.25 -5.17 -0.14
N SER A 221 -10.00 -5.13 0.37
CA SER A 221 -9.03 -6.21 0.19
C SER A 221 -9.49 -7.50 0.88
N GLU A 222 -10.00 -7.41 2.11
CA GLU A 222 -10.55 -8.54 2.86
C GLU A 222 -11.66 -9.23 2.07
N HIS A 223 -12.62 -8.48 1.54
CA HIS A 223 -13.73 -9.03 0.74
C HIS A 223 -13.21 -9.78 -0.48
N CYS A 224 -12.30 -9.16 -1.24
CA CYS A 224 -11.72 -9.77 -2.43
C CYS A 224 -10.92 -11.04 -2.09
N ILE A 225 -10.07 -10.98 -1.07
CA ILE A 225 -9.28 -12.13 -0.63
C ILE A 225 -10.18 -13.26 -0.14
N ARG A 226 -11.26 -12.95 0.59
CA ARG A 226 -12.21 -13.96 1.05
C ARG A 226 -12.79 -14.75 -0.11
N LYS A 227 -13.33 -14.08 -1.12
CA LYS A 227 -13.89 -14.73 -2.32
C LYS A 227 -12.85 -15.57 -3.04
N ILE A 228 -11.67 -14.99 -3.31
CA ILE A 228 -10.57 -15.71 -3.98
C ILE A 228 -10.14 -16.95 -3.18
N VAL A 229 -10.04 -16.84 -1.86
CA VAL A 229 -9.55 -17.94 -1.02
C VAL A 229 -10.61 -19.02 -0.85
N GLU A 230 -11.83 -18.66 -0.47
CA GLU A 230 -12.91 -19.60 -0.13
C GLU A 230 -13.51 -20.24 -1.39
N GLU A 231 -13.83 -19.44 -2.41
CA GLU A 231 -14.54 -19.93 -3.60
C GLU A 231 -13.61 -20.65 -4.58
N GLU A 232 -12.36 -20.20 -4.71
CA GLU A 232 -11.45 -20.65 -5.75
C GLU A 232 -10.31 -21.51 -5.20
N TRP A 233 -9.48 -20.96 -4.30
CA TRP A 233 -8.25 -21.62 -3.89
C TRP A 233 -8.49 -22.83 -2.96
N MET A 234 -9.38 -22.70 -1.96
CA MET A 234 -9.75 -23.79 -1.07
C MET A 234 -10.55 -24.87 -1.80
N THR A 235 -11.53 -24.49 -2.62
CA THR A 235 -12.34 -25.42 -3.42
C THR A 235 -11.49 -26.23 -4.39
N ALA A 236 -10.47 -25.62 -5.00
CA ALA A 236 -9.54 -26.31 -5.89
C ALA A 236 -8.73 -27.40 -5.18
N GLY A 237 -8.37 -27.20 -3.91
CA GLY A 237 -7.61 -28.17 -3.12
C GLY A 237 -6.33 -28.64 -3.81
N SER A 238 -6.13 -29.95 -3.86
CA SER A 238 -4.99 -30.60 -4.51
C SER A 238 -4.97 -30.46 -6.04
N SER A 239 -6.10 -30.15 -6.66
CA SER A 239 -6.18 -29.95 -8.13
C SER A 239 -5.52 -28.64 -8.58
N GLY A 240 -5.32 -27.70 -7.65
CA GLY A 240 -4.80 -26.38 -7.93
C GLY A 240 -5.82 -25.48 -8.63
N VAL A 241 -5.60 -24.17 -8.53
CA VAL A 241 -6.51 -23.16 -9.09
C VAL A 241 -6.52 -23.20 -10.62
N LYS A 242 -7.72 -23.26 -11.21
CA LYS A 242 -7.92 -23.24 -12.67
C LYS A 242 -7.75 -21.82 -13.24
N GLN A 243 -8.27 -20.84 -12.52
CA GLN A 243 -8.14 -19.43 -12.82
C GLN A 243 -7.18 -18.78 -11.80
N ARG A 244 -6.29 -17.93 -12.30
CA ARG A 244 -5.31 -17.22 -11.45
C ARG A 244 -5.48 -15.72 -11.46
N ASN A 245 -6.22 -15.17 -12.43
CA ASN A 245 -6.46 -13.73 -12.55
C ASN A 245 -7.93 -13.47 -12.28
N PHE A 246 -8.24 -12.62 -11.31
CA PHE A 246 -9.60 -12.29 -10.89
C PHE A 246 -9.84 -10.80 -11.11
N ASP A 247 -10.89 -10.45 -11.85
CA ASP A 247 -11.26 -9.07 -12.09
C ASP A 247 -11.86 -8.46 -10.83
N VAL A 248 -11.38 -7.29 -10.42
CA VAL A 248 -11.87 -6.61 -9.21
C VAL A 248 -13.37 -6.31 -9.30
N LYS A 249 -13.89 -6.04 -10.49
CA LYS A 249 -15.33 -5.84 -10.72
C LYS A 249 -16.16 -7.05 -10.32
N GLN A 250 -15.68 -8.26 -10.60
CA GLN A 250 -16.37 -9.49 -10.24
C GLN A 250 -16.26 -9.77 -8.75
N LEU A 251 -15.12 -9.41 -8.14
CA LEU A 251 -14.91 -9.61 -6.71
C LEU A 251 -15.76 -8.64 -5.87
N LEU A 252 -15.96 -7.41 -6.33
CA LEU A 252 -16.70 -6.37 -5.61
C LEU A 252 -18.18 -6.25 -6.01
N CYS A 253 -18.70 -7.10 -6.90
CA CYS A 253 -20.06 -6.96 -7.42
C CYS A 253 -21.17 -7.09 -6.36
N ASP A 254 -20.88 -7.78 -5.26
CA ASP A 254 -21.74 -8.02 -4.10
C ASP A 254 -21.27 -7.27 -2.85
N PHE A 255 -20.26 -6.40 -3.00
CA PHE A 255 -19.75 -5.62 -1.87
C PHE A 255 -20.70 -4.47 -1.54
N ASP A 256 -21.32 -4.54 -0.36
CA ASP A 256 -22.24 -3.51 0.11
C ASP A 256 -21.50 -2.31 0.72
N ILE A 257 -21.38 -1.23 -0.05
CA ILE A 257 -20.79 0.03 0.42
C ILE A 257 -21.64 0.66 1.52
N ALA A 258 -22.97 0.57 1.44
CA ALA A 258 -23.87 1.27 2.37
C ALA A 258 -23.71 0.77 3.81
N ASN A 259 -23.40 -0.52 3.96
CA ASN A 259 -23.09 -1.13 5.25
C ASN A 259 -21.64 -0.91 5.72
N ASN A 260 -20.84 -0.15 4.97
CA ASN A 260 -19.45 0.16 5.27
C ASN A 260 -19.16 1.68 5.17
N PRO A 261 -19.75 2.51 6.06
CA PRO A 261 -19.71 3.97 5.97
C PRO A 261 -18.31 4.59 6.09
N THR A 262 -17.32 3.81 6.52
CA THR A 262 -15.91 4.23 6.55
C THR A 262 -15.23 4.17 5.17
N LEU A 263 -15.86 3.57 4.17
CA LEU A 263 -15.33 3.50 2.80
C LEU A 263 -15.87 4.68 1.99
N GLN A 264 -14.96 5.49 1.48
CA GLN A 264 -15.29 6.53 0.52
C GLN A 264 -15.43 5.89 -0.87
N VAL A 265 -16.41 6.35 -1.64
CA VAL A 265 -16.48 6.10 -3.09
C VAL A 265 -15.72 7.23 -3.76
N ASP A 266 -14.95 6.91 -4.80
CA ASP A 266 -14.33 7.96 -5.62
C ASP A 266 -15.44 8.68 -6.41
N GLU A 267 -15.91 9.83 -5.90
CA GLU A 267 -17.04 10.57 -6.46
C GLU A 267 -16.78 11.16 -7.86
N ASP A 268 -15.52 11.16 -8.31
CA ASP A 268 -15.08 11.72 -9.59
C ASP A 268 -15.76 11.12 -10.84
N ASN A 269 -16.63 10.10 -10.70
CA ASN A 269 -17.45 9.57 -11.78
C ASN A 269 -18.93 9.26 -11.43
N TYR A 270 -19.43 9.57 -10.22
CA TYR A 270 -20.78 9.15 -9.83
C TYR A 270 -21.90 9.97 -10.50
N THR A 271 -21.64 11.21 -10.93
CA THR A 271 -22.66 12.13 -11.47
C THR A 271 -23.06 11.90 -12.93
N ARG A 272 -22.62 10.82 -13.60
CA ARG A 272 -22.97 10.58 -15.02
C ARG A 272 -23.74 9.29 -15.33
N SER A 273 -23.93 8.39 -14.38
CA SER A 273 -24.48 7.05 -14.68
C SER A 273 -25.86 6.72 -14.10
N CYS A 274 -26.57 7.66 -13.46
CA CYS A 274 -27.93 7.42 -12.96
C CYS A 274 -29.04 8.22 -13.67
N ASN A 275 -28.78 8.85 -14.82
CA ASN A 275 -29.81 9.51 -15.63
C ASN A 275 -29.73 9.08 -17.10
N ILE A 276 -29.87 7.78 -17.39
CA ILE A 276 -30.31 7.31 -18.71
C ILE A 276 -31.23 6.10 -18.52
N LEU A 277 -32.53 6.41 -18.64
CA LEU A 277 -33.72 5.57 -18.94
C LEU A 277 -34.11 4.46 -17.95
#